data_AF-A0A7S2NDF6-F1
#
_entry.id   AF-A0A7S2NDF6-F1
#
_cell.length_a   1.000
_cell.length_b   1.000
_cell.length_c   1.000
_cell.angle_alpha   90.00
_cell.angle_beta   90.00
_cell.angle_gamma   90.00
#
_symmetry.space_group_name_H-M   'P 1'
#
loop_
_entity.id
_entity.type
_entity.pdbx_description
1 polymer ?
#
loop_
_entity_poly.entity_id
_entity_poly.type
_entity_poly.pdbx_seq_one_letter_code
_entity_poly.pdbx_strand_id
1 'polypeptide(L)'
;EDCPLIGCSDGFEALTGYSRSEILGRNCRFLNEGLMMDLTTRKALWKSVHHGTEFIGLLHNRRKTGEVFMNFLRMTTMSLRGKRYIVGVQADVSNEYIDMSNPAHMEKLRNLAQ
;
A
#
# COMPACT_ATOMS: atom_id res chain seq x y z
N GLU A 1 -13.17 -12.09 3.55
CA GLU A 1 -13.72 -10.94 2.80
C GLU A 1 -12.63 -10.29 1.98
N ASP A 2 -12.99 -9.71 0.83
CA ASP A 2 -12.03 -9.21 -0.15
C ASP A 2 -11.45 -7.82 0.17
N CYS A 3 -11.85 -7.21 1.31
CA CYS A 3 -11.39 -5.89 1.76
C CYS A 3 -11.34 -4.82 0.64
N PRO A 4 -12.49 -4.45 0.06
CA PRO A 4 -12.53 -3.49 -1.04
C PRO A 4 -12.19 -2.08 -0.59
N LEU A 5 -11.64 -1.28 -1.51
CA LEU A 5 -11.46 0.16 -1.35
C LEU A 5 -12.81 0.85 -1.22
N ILE A 6 -12.94 1.70 -0.20
CA ILE A 6 -14.12 2.55 0.02
C ILE A 6 -13.81 4.05 -0.16
N GLY A 7 -12.53 4.39 -0.36
CA GLY A 7 -12.05 5.75 -0.55
C GLY A 7 -10.62 5.74 -1.08
N CYS A 8 -10.24 6.81 -1.79
CA CYS A 8 -8.87 7.08 -2.21
C CYS A 8 -8.64 8.60 -2.25
N SER A 9 -7.40 9.02 -2.04
CA SER A 9 -6.97 10.40 -2.19
C SER A 9 -6.70 10.73 -3.67
N ASP A 10 -6.68 12.02 -4.00
CA ASP A 10 -6.30 12.47 -5.34
C ASP A 10 -4.83 12.14 -5.64
N GLY A 11 -3.98 12.13 -4.61
CA GLY A 11 -2.60 11.67 -4.71
C GLY A 11 -2.48 10.18 -5.09
N PHE A 12 -3.40 9.33 -4.62
CA PHE A 12 -3.44 7.92 -5.04
C PHE A 12 -3.85 7.77 -6.51
N GLU A 13 -4.82 8.56 -6.97
CA GLU A 13 -5.21 8.58 -8.39
C GLU A 13 -4.03 9.04 -9.26
N ALA A 14 -3.36 10.13 -8.87
CA ALA A 14 -2.19 10.65 -9.58
C ALA A 14 -1.03 9.63 -9.59
N LEU A 15 -0.77 8.97 -8.46
CA LEU A 15 0.27 7.96 -8.33
C LEU A 15 0.00 6.74 -9.22
N THR A 16 -1.22 6.23 -9.21
CA THR A 16 -1.52 4.93 -9.85
C THR A 16 -2.03 5.07 -11.28
N GLY A 17 -2.52 6.25 -11.65
CA GLY A 17 -3.17 6.54 -12.92
C GLY A 17 -4.61 6.01 -13.03
N TYR A 18 -5.14 5.37 -11.99
CA TYR A 18 -6.53 4.92 -11.95
C TYR A 18 -7.43 5.98 -11.32
N SER A 19 -8.59 6.21 -11.92
CA SER A 19 -9.60 7.08 -11.32
C SER A 19 -10.31 6.40 -10.15
N ARG A 20 -10.81 7.20 -9.22
CA ARG A 20 -11.63 6.76 -8.08
C ARG A 20 -12.79 5.86 -8.53
N SER A 21 -13.48 6.23 -9.59
CA SER A 21 -14.57 5.43 -10.18
C SER A 21 -14.16 4.04 -10.66
N GLU A 22 -12.89 3.82 -11.02
CA GLU A 22 -12.40 2.53 -11.51
C GLU A 22 -11.96 1.58 -10.39
N ILE A 23 -11.70 2.11 -9.18
CA ILE A 23 -11.06 1.37 -8.09
C ILE A 23 -11.93 1.21 -6.86
N LEU A 24 -12.91 2.09 -6.64
CA LEU A 24 -13.85 1.92 -5.52
C LEU A 24 -14.63 0.61 -5.67
N GLY A 25 -14.76 -0.12 -4.57
CA GLY A 25 -15.37 -1.45 -4.54
C GLY A 25 -14.43 -2.60 -4.93
N ARG A 26 -13.18 -2.32 -5.32
CA ARG A 26 -12.18 -3.35 -5.67
C ARG A 26 -11.11 -3.47 -4.60
N ASN A 27 -10.54 -4.66 -4.43
CA ASN A 27 -9.36 -4.83 -3.60
C ASN A 27 -8.12 -4.20 -4.26
N CYS A 28 -7.24 -3.58 -3.47
CA CYS A 28 -6.00 -2.94 -3.95
C CYS A 28 -5.02 -3.84 -4.72
N ARG A 29 -5.21 -5.17 -4.71
CA ARG A 29 -4.31 -6.12 -5.38
C ARG A 29 -4.19 -5.89 -6.89
N PHE A 30 -5.10 -5.14 -7.52
CA PHE A 30 -4.96 -4.75 -8.92
C PHE A 30 -3.60 -4.06 -9.20
N LEU A 31 -3.00 -3.41 -8.19
CA LEU A 31 -1.68 -2.80 -8.31
C LEU A 31 -0.53 -3.81 -8.38
N ASN A 32 -0.72 -5.06 -7.96
CA ASN A 32 0.33 -6.09 -7.96
C ASN A 32 0.01 -7.31 -8.84
N GLU A 33 -1.04 -7.22 -9.67
CA GLU A 33 -1.36 -8.27 -10.64
C GLU A 33 -0.19 -8.53 -11.60
N GLY A 34 0.16 -9.82 -11.74
CA GLY A 34 1.28 -10.26 -12.57
C GLY A 34 2.67 -9.92 -12.04
N LEU A 35 2.79 -9.39 -10.82
CA LEU A 35 4.08 -9.13 -10.16
C LEU A 35 4.36 -10.16 -9.08
N MET A 36 5.63 -10.59 -8.99
CA MET A 36 6.05 -11.52 -7.95
C MET A 36 6.15 -10.80 -6.60
N MET A 37 5.62 -11.45 -5.57
CA MET A 37 5.75 -11.02 -4.19
C MET A 37 6.23 -12.20 -3.35
N ASP A 38 7.24 -11.98 -2.51
CA ASP A 38 7.76 -13.03 -1.66
C ASP A 38 6.72 -13.47 -0.60
N LEU A 39 6.93 -14.67 -0.04
CA LEU A 39 5.99 -15.25 0.91
C LEU A 39 5.94 -14.49 2.25
N THR A 40 7.04 -13.86 2.65
CA THR A 40 7.11 -13.12 3.92
C THR A 40 6.26 -11.86 3.82
N THR A 41 6.41 -11.09 2.75
CA THR A 41 5.60 -9.90 2.45
C THR A 41 4.12 -10.26 2.31
N ARG A 42 3.79 -11.33 1.58
CA ARG A 42 2.40 -11.81 1.47
C ARG A 42 1.78 -12.15 2.83
N LYS A 43 2.53 -12.85 3.69
CA LYS A 43 2.09 -13.19 5.06
C LYS A 43 1.90 -11.93 5.92
N ALA A 44 2.79 -10.94 5.80
CA ALA A 44 2.69 -9.69 6.54
C ALA A 44 1.47 -8.86 6.13
N LEU A 45 1.20 -8.73 4.83
CA LEU A 45 -0.02 -8.11 4.31
C LEU A 45 -1.28 -8.82 4.80
N TRP A 46 -1.30 -10.16 4.73
CA TRP A 46 -2.42 -10.96 5.23
C TRP A 46 -2.67 -10.71 6.73
N LYS A 47 -1.62 -10.72 7.56
CA LYS A 47 -1.73 -10.40 8.99
C LYS A 47 -2.25 -8.98 9.22
N SER A 48 -1.81 -8.00 8.43
CA SER A 48 -2.34 -6.64 8.53
C SER A 48 -3.84 -6.58 8.20
N VAL A 49 -4.25 -7.20 7.11
CA VAL A 49 -5.66 -7.23 6.66
C VAL A 49 -6.57 -7.97 7.64
N HIS A 50 -6.12 -9.06 8.25
CA HIS A 50 -6.98 -9.89 9.11
C HIS A 50 -6.85 -9.55 10.60
N HIS A 51 -5.63 -9.29 11.09
CA HIS A 51 -5.36 -9.08 12.52
C HIS A 51 -5.12 -7.62 12.89
N GLY A 52 -4.99 -6.72 11.90
CA GLY A 52 -4.84 -5.29 12.14
C GLY A 52 -3.45 -4.89 12.62
N THR A 53 -2.46 -5.76 12.39
CA THR A 53 -1.06 -5.44 12.63
C THR A 53 -0.59 -4.36 11.64
N GLU A 54 0.25 -3.43 12.08
CA GLU A 54 0.91 -2.48 11.17
C GLU A 54 1.69 -3.27 10.10
N PHE A 55 1.55 -2.84 8.85
CA PHE A 55 2.42 -3.29 7.76
C PHE A 55 3.25 -2.10 7.29
N ILE A 56 4.54 -2.33 7.08
CA ILE A 56 5.43 -1.39 6.40
C ILE A 56 6.31 -2.23 5.47
N GLY A 57 6.35 -1.88 4.19
CA GLY A 57 7.14 -2.60 3.22
C GLY A 57 7.27 -1.90 1.89
N LEU A 58 8.18 -2.40 1.07
CA LEU A 58 8.38 -2.01 -0.31
C LEU A 58 7.80 -3.08 -1.24
N LEU A 59 6.95 -2.66 -2.18
CA LEU A 59 6.27 -3.55 -3.11
C LEU A 59 6.53 -3.09 -4.54
N HIS A 60 6.80 -4.01 -5.46
CA HIS A 60 6.65 -3.71 -6.88
C HIS A 60 5.16 -3.58 -7.20
N ASN A 61 4.74 -2.42 -7.68
CA ASN A 61 3.37 -2.18 -8.13
C ASN A 61 3.38 -1.67 -9.57
N ARG A 62 2.25 -1.82 -10.25
CA ARG A 62 2.05 -1.46 -11.64
C ARG A 62 0.99 -0.37 -11.75
N ARG A 63 1.33 0.75 -12.40
CA ARG A 63 0.38 1.81 -12.75
C ARG A 63 -0.58 1.33 -13.83
N LYS A 64 -1.65 2.08 -14.07
CA LYS A 64 -2.57 1.86 -15.19
C LYS A 64 -1.88 1.84 -16.55
N THR A 65 -0.82 2.64 -16.71
CA THR A 65 0.00 2.70 -17.94
C THR A 65 0.81 1.42 -18.18
N GLY A 66 0.90 0.54 -17.19
CA GLY A 66 1.74 -0.68 -17.23
C GLY A 66 3.13 -0.49 -16.64
N GLU A 67 3.55 0.74 -16.34
CA GLU A 67 4.81 1.08 -15.68
C GLU A 67 4.88 0.43 -14.30
N VAL A 68 6.01 -0.24 -14.01
CA VAL A 68 6.29 -0.80 -12.69
C VAL A 68 7.08 0.23 -11.88
N PHE A 69 6.66 0.44 -10.63
CA PHE A 69 7.31 1.34 -9.68
C PHE A 69 7.50 0.65 -8.32
N MET A 70 8.48 1.12 -7.56
CA MET A 70 8.69 0.71 -6.17
C MET A 70 7.74 1.50 -5.27
N ASN A 71 6.72 0.83 -4.76
CA ASN A 71 5.75 1.40 -3.84
C ASN A 71 6.18 1.16 -2.40
N PHE A 72 6.46 2.23 -1.67
CA PHE A 72 6.46 2.18 -0.22
C PHE A 72 5.01 2.15 0.28
N LEU A 73 4.61 1.06 0.94
CA LEU A 73 3.28 0.89 1.51
C LEU A 73 3.35 0.79 3.04
N ARG A 74 2.63 1.68 3.71
CA ARG A 74 2.30 1.57 5.12
C ARG A 74 0.81 1.30 5.28
N MET A 75 0.43 0.29 6.06
CA MET A 75 -0.96 0.02 6.43
C MET A 75 -1.14 0.08 7.94
N THR A 76 -2.17 0.81 8.38
CA THR A 76 -2.64 0.84 9.77
C THR A 76 -4.13 0.56 9.82
N THR A 77 -4.63 0.27 11.01
CA THR A 77 -6.06 0.09 11.24
C THR A 77 -6.61 1.13 12.19
N MET A 78 -7.83 1.57 11.92
CA MET A 78 -8.59 2.44 12.81
C MET A 78 -9.98 1.85 13.04
N SER A 79 -10.58 2.18 14.18
CA SER A 79 -11.97 1.86 14.48
C SER A 79 -12.79 3.14 14.44
N LEU A 80 -13.88 3.15 13.68
CA LEU A 80 -14.82 4.25 13.62
C LEU A 80 -16.23 3.70 13.82
N ARG A 81 -16.90 4.15 14.89
CA ARG A 81 -18.25 3.70 15.27
C ARG A 81 -18.38 2.18 15.39
N GLY A 82 -17.38 1.53 15.98
CA GLY A 82 -17.35 0.07 16.17
C GLY A 82 -17.01 -0.74 14.92
N LYS A 83 -16.78 -0.10 13.76
CA LYS A 83 -16.33 -0.77 12.53
C LYS A 83 -14.85 -0.51 12.30
N ARG A 84 -14.12 -1.57 11.95
CA ARG A 84 -12.70 -1.52 11.63
C ARG A 84 -12.48 -1.12 10.17
N TYR A 85 -11.52 -0.21 9.95
CA TYR A 85 -11.06 0.24 8.65
C TYR A 85 -9.55 0.09 8.56
N ILE A 86 -9.05 -0.04 7.34
CA ILE A 86 -7.62 -0.08 7.02
C ILE A 86 -7.29 1.19 6.24
N VAL A 87 -6.24 1.88 6.66
CA VAL A 87 -5.69 3.03 5.94
C VAL A 87 -4.34 2.60 5.36
N GLY A 88 -4.21 2.73 4.04
CA GLY A 88 -2.96 2.53 3.31
C GLY A 88 -2.40 3.88 2.87
N VAL A 89 -1.11 4.10 3.12
CA VAL A 89 -0.36 5.25 2.60
C VAL A 89 0.70 4.71 1.66
N GLN A 90 0.76 5.29 0.45
CA GLN A 90 1.64 4.88 -0.63
C GLN A 90 2.53 6.02 -1.09
N ALA A 91 3.78 5.71 -1.40
CA ALA A 91 4.70 6.64 -2.04
C ALA A 91 5.54 5.91 -3.10
N ASP A 92 5.79 6.58 -4.22
CA ASP A 92 6.77 6.11 -5.18
C ASP A 92 8.18 6.42 -4.69
N VAL A 93 8.98 5.39 -4.55
CA VAL A 93 10.37 5.46 -4.10
C VAL A 93 11.32 4.81 -5.11
N SER A 94 10.92 4.72 -6.38
CA SER A 94 11.72 4.09 -7.45
C SER A 94 13.09 4.73 -7.66
N ASN A 95 13.23 6.00 -7.31
CA ASN A 95 14.48 6.77 -7.45
C ASN A 95 15.26 6.90 -6.13
N GLU A 96 14.89 6.15 -5.11
CA GLU A 96 15.45 6.23 -3.77
C GLU A 96 16.17 4.92 -3.41
N TYR A 97 17.35 5.00 -2.80
CA TYR A 97 17.95 3.83 -2.16
C TYR A 97 17.36 3.67 -0.77
N ILE A 98 16.68 2.55 -0.54
CA ILE A 98 16.04 2.24 0.74
C ILE A 98 16.56 0.91 1.25
N ASP A 99 17.07 0.97 2.48
CA ASP A 99 17.42 -0.20 3.27
C ASP A 99 16.46 -0.27 4.46
N MET A 100 15.55 -1.25 4.42
CA MET A 100 14.52 -1.46 5.45
C MET A 100 15.10 -1.90 6.80
N SER A 101 16.36 -2.31 6.86
CA SER A 101 17.07 -2.62 8.10
C SER A 101 17.75 -1.39 8.72
N ASN A 102 17.91 -0.31 7.95
CA ASN A 102 18.53 0.92 8.43
C ASN A 102 17.49 1.82 9.13
N PRO A 103 17.66 2.15 10.42
CA PRO A 103 16.72 2.98 11.17
C PRO A 103 16.48 4.37 10.56
N ALA A 104 17.50 5.02 9.99
CA ALA A 104 17.36 6.35 9.40
C ALA A 104 16.51 6.33 8.12
N HIS A 105 16.67 5.29 7.29
CA HIS A 105 15.82 5.10 6.13
C HIS A 105 14.36 4.81 6.54
N MET A 106 14.17 4.00 7.58
CA MET A 106 12.84 3.73 8.12
C MET A 106 12.15 4.97 8.69
N GLU A 107 12.90 5.86 9.35
CA GLU A 107 12.38 7.14 9.82
C GLU A 107 11.98 8.06 8.66
N LYS A 108 12.83 8.18 7.62
CA LYS A 108 12.50 8.91 6.38
C LYS A 108 11.17 8.42 5.79
N LEU A 109 11.00 7.11 5.68
CA LEU A 109 9.78 6.51 5.15
C LEU A 109 8.55 6.74 6.03
N ARG A 110 8.70 6.64 7.36
CA ARG A 110 7.61 6.95 8.29
C ARG A 110 7.16 8.40 8.17
N ASN A 111 8.08 9.33 7.93
CA ASN A 111 7.76 10.76 7.75
C ASN A 111 7.04 11.05 6.42
N LEU A 112 7.28 10.25 5.37
CA LEU A 112 6.48 10.30 4.13
C LEU A 112 5.03 9.81 4.34
N ALA A 113 4.78 9.10 5.44
CA ALA A 113 3.52 8.41 5.71
C ALA A 113 2.67 9.05 6.81
N GLN A 114 3.03 10.25 7.27
CA GLN A 114 2.33 11.03 8.29
C GLN A 114 1.26 11.95 7.69
#